data_AF-A0A0L7QM27-F1
#
_entry.id   AF-A0A0L7QM27-F1
#
_cell.length_a   1.000
_cell.length_b   1.000
_cell.length_c   1.000
_cell.angle_alpha   90.00
_cell.angle_beta   90.00
_cell.angle_gamma   90.00
#
_symmetry.space_group_name_H-M   'P 1'
#
loop_
_entity.id
_entity.type
_entity.pdbx_description
1 polymer ?
#
loop_
_entity_poly.entity_id
_entity_poly.type
_entity_poly.pdbx_seq_one_letter_code
_entity_poly.pdbx_strand_id
1 'polypeptide(L)'
;MNNVEIEDFYHHDFTTASEWEVFIARLEEIMHEWKLPNTKIGRCLKSGDFVNCQWQENSEKLNFADAEFTLKHFKLKLEVEDMDSPLEENEESEEEIIQCQKDALNASNDFVRLDGNHLEIACYYGIREFIVLQSSKKDSVMDETKIRILLSSLAIAATNANCDVPTLVQIQEPWQKMYLGTSIGKGVCTHFDMVHLKKIPPHCKYLTGLLALFKQKVGEGCGIRLDQVMISTRFSYLLKDWTSSTWTQEPPDFDFMQGETLGVAELGKLPFGATFDPIAELHLFTTWPEMSENVAVDSEAFTDLEPQLAPKWSVQVKMVSSPACLLGEYLTDFLHLCNNQKTIVDLLGDAIIYAQQEDQAFSSVFNIFTESKIPTISRVVSKASAKKNKNIEGPISEEILLPILYFLFPDADENSKTPYGDLTICNVDEDQWKGVKTCVMDSLVWRLAIVAAHCTHNLGGTAALAQVWYEFVQEVRFRWERNILIPG
;
A
#
# COMPACT_ATOMS: atom_id res chain seq x y z
N MET A 1 50.58 53.31 -42.25
CA MET A 1 49.88 52.02 -42.06
C MET A 1 48.93 52.20 -40.91
N ASN A 2 47.68 52.54 -41.19
CA ASN A 2 46.62 52.58 -40.17
C ASN A 2 45.78 51.33 -40.40
N ASN A 3 45.97 50.32 -39.57
CA ASN A 3 45.07 49.18 -39.49
C ASN A 3 43.81 49.65 -38.75
N VAL A 4 42.69 49.64 -39.46
CA VAL A 4 41.37 49.77 -38.87
C VAL A 4 41.03 48.40 -38.30
N GLU A 5 40.92 48.30 -36.98
CA GLU A 5 40.31 47.15 -36.32
C GLU A 5 38.82 47.13 -36.69
N ILE A 6 38.40 46.06 -37.36
CA ILE A 6 36.99 45.80 -37.61
C ILE A 6 36.45 45.21 -36.31
N GLU A 7 35.55 45.93 -35.65
CA GLU A 7 34.75 45.40 -34.53
C GLU A 7 33.91 44.24 -35.04
N ASP A 8 34.20 43.02 -34.57
CA ASP A 8 33.38 41.83 -34.79
C ASP A 8 32.02 42.02 -34.09
N PHE A 9 31.04 42.53 -34.84
CA PHE A 9 29.64 42.49 -34.44
C PHE A 9 29.20 41.02 -34.34
N TYR A 10 29.05 40.51 -33.11
CA TYR A 10 28.40 39.24 -32.83
C TYR A 10 26.96 39.27 -33.38
N HIS A 11 26.76 38.69 -34.55
CA HIS A 11 25.43 38.36 -35.06
C HIS A 11 24.82 37.30 -34.15
N HIS A 12 23.84 37.71 -33.33
CA HIS A 12 23.02 36.76 -32.59
C HIS A 12 22.13 36.03 -33.61
N ASP A 13 22.31 34.71 -33.72
CA ASP A 13 21.51 33.87 -34.60
C ASP A 13 20.16 33.58 -33.93
N PHE A 14 19.11 34.31 -34.33
CA PHE A 14 17.75 34.15 -33.83
C PHE A 14 17.00 32.95 -34.44
N THR A 15 17.68 32.09 -35.21
CA THR A 15 17.06 30.90 -35.84
C THR A 15 17.20 29.61 -35.03
N THR A 16 18.01 29.63 -33.96
CA THR A 16 18.13 28.48 -33.05
C THR A 16 17.00 28.50 -32.03
N ALA A 17 16.20 27.44 -31.97
CA ALA A 17 15.12 27.30 -31.01
C ALA A 17 15.65 27.44 -29.57
N SER A 18 15.05 28.34 -28.81
CA SER A 18 15.36 28.52 -27.39
C SER A 18 14.95 27.28 -26.59
N GLU A 19 15.59 27.07 -25.43
CA GLU A 19 15.21 25.98 -24.50
C GLU A 19 13.73 26.04 -24.11
N TRP A 20 13.15 27.24 -24.09
CA TRP A 20 11.73 27.47 -23.81
C TRP A 20 10.83 27.00 -24.96
N GLU A 21 11.19 27.30 -26.21
CA GLU A 21 10.47 26.81 -27.38
C GLU A 21 10.57 25.29 -27.51
N VAL A 22 11.75 24.71 -27.24
CA VAL A 22 11.94 23.25 -27.22
C VAL A 22 11.07 22.61 -26.14
N PHE A 23 10.97 23.21 -24.96
CA PHE A 23 10.12 22.72 -23.88
C PHE A 23 8.63 22.76 -24.24
N ILE A 24 8.15 23.88 -24.83
CA ILE A 24 6.77 24.02 -25.30
C ILE A 24 6.47 22.99 -26.41
N ALA A 25 7.36 22.85 -27.40
CA ALA A 25 7.18 21.89 -28.47
C ALA A 25 7.10 20.45 -27.95
N ARG A 26 7.89 20.10 -26.90
CA ARG A 26 7.77 18.79 -26.27
C ARG A 26 6.44 18.62 -25.55
N LEU A 27 5.94 19.63 -24.84
CA LEU A 27 4.60 19.58 -24.22
C LEU A 27 3.49 19.34 -25.25
N GLU A 28 3.54 20.04 -26.39
CA GLU A 28 2.60 19.88 -27.49
C GLU A 28 2.64 18.46 -28.07
N GLU A 29 3.84 17.93 -28.31
CA GLU A 29 4.04 16.56 -28.80
C GLU A 29 3.38 15.54 -27.86
N ILE A 30 3.60 15.67 -26.55
CA ILE A 30 3.01 14.78 -25.54
C ILE A 30 1.47 14.86 -25.55
N MET A 31 0.91 16.08 -25.66
CA MET A 31 -0.55 16.25 -25.75
C MET A 31 -1.13 15.58 -27.00
N HIS A 32 -0.42 15.62 -28.13
CA HIS A 32 -0.79 14.91 -29.35
C HIS A 32 -0.65 13.39 -29.22
N GLU A 33 0.44 12.90 -28.62
CA GLU A 33 0.67 11.47 -28.37
C GLU A 33 -0.44 10.88 -27.47
N TRP A 34 -0.87 11.64 -26.45
CA TRP A 34 -1.96 11.27 -25.56
C TRP A 34 -3.37 11.48 -26.16
N LYS A 35 -3.46 12.01 -27.40
CA LYS A 35 -4.72 12.24 -28.13
C LYS A 35 -5.73 13.12 -27.37
N LEU A 36 -5.22 14.13 -26.68
CA LEU A 36 -6.02 15.12 -25.96
C LEU A 36 -6.75 16.16 -26.84
N PRO A 37 -6.27 16.51 -28.05
CA PRO A 37 -6.93 17.50 -28.89
C PRO A 37 -8.36 17.12 -29.29
N ASN A 38 -9.26 18.11 -29.36
CA ASN A 38 -10.63 17.98 -29.83
C ASN A 38 -11.42 16.82 -29.19
N THR A 39 -11.24 16.64 -27.88
CA THR A 39 -11.99 15.63 -27.12
C THR A 39 -13.48 16.01 -27.07
N LYS A 40 -14.34 15.04 -27.41
CA LYS A 40 -15.79 15.26 -27.34
C LYS A 40 -16.26 15.41 -25.90
N ILE A 41 -17.27 16.24 -25.70
CA ILE A 41 -17.99 16.35 -24.43
C ILE A 41 -18.61 14.98 -24.12
N GLY A 42 -18.29 14.44 -22.95
CA GLY A 42 -18.86 13.21 -22.42
C GLY A 42 -20.15 13.45 -21.62
N ARG A 43 -20.79 12.35 -21.20
CA ARG A 43 -22.00 12.39 -20.38
C ARG A 43 -21.81 13.15 -19.07
N CYS A 44 -22.88 13.64 -18.46
CA CYS A 44 -22.84 14.14 -17.08
C CYS A 44 -22.34 13.06 -16.10
N LEU A 45 -21.54 13.46 -15.12
CA LEU A 45 -21.13 12.58 -14.03
C LEU A 45 -22.34 12.27 -13.13
N LYS A 46 -22.50 10.99 -12.79
CA LYS A 46 -23.46 10.51 -11.80
C LYS A 46 -22.78 10.52 -10.41
N SER A 47 -23.60 10.45 -9.37
CA SER A 47 -23.09 10.40 -8.00
C SER A 47 -22.29 9.11 -7.77
N GLY A 48 -21.06 9.26 -7.27
CA GLY A 48 -20.16 8.13 -7.00
C GLY A 48 -19.26 7.72 -8.17
N ASP A 49 -19.40 8.33 -9.35
CA ASP A 49 -18.54 8.02 -10.52
C ASP A 49 -17.05 8.20 -10.19
N PHE A 50 -16.68 9.24 -9.44
CA PHE A 50 -15.29 9.49 -9.04
C PHE A 50 -14.68 8.34 -8.23
N VAL A 51 -15.48 7.66 -7.40
CA VAL A 51 -15.02 6.60 -6.50
C VAL A 51 -15.14 5.22 -7.15
N ASN A 52 -16.24 4.99 -7.86
CA ASN A 52 -16.58 3.67 -8.38
C ASN A 52 -15.88 3.37 -9.71
N CYS A 53 -15.53 4.40 -10.49
CA CYS A 53 -14.86 4.22 -11.77
C CYS A 53 -13.33 4.28 -11.64
N GLN A 54 -12.65 3.63 -12.58
CA GLN A 54 -11.20 3.56 -12.60
C GLN A 54 -10.57 4.84 -13.16
N TRP A 55 -9.54 5.36 -12.49
CA TRP A 55 -8.70 6.45 -12.98
C TRP A 55 -7.53 5.90 -13.81
N GLN A 56 -7.32 6.47 -15.00
CA GLN A 56 -6.15 6.22 -15.83
C GLN A 56 -5.10 7.29 -15.55
N GLU A 57 -3.84 6.85 -15.42
CA GLU A 57 -2.68 7.73 -15.25
C GLU A 57 -1.67 7.45 -16.37
N ASN A 58 -1.37 8.48 -17.15
CA ASN A 58 -0.23 8.51 -18.06
C ASN A 58 0.83 9.44 -17.50
N SER A 59 2.11 9.11 -17.66
CA SER A 59 3.19 9.96 -17.16
C SER A 59 4.37 9.99 -18.09
N GLU A 60 5.00 11.15 -18.20
CA GLU A 60 6.17 11.35 -19.04
C GLU A 60 7.13 12.36 -18.43
N LYS A 61 8.43 12.14 -18.66
CA LYS A 61 9.50 13.00 -18.15
C LYS A 61 9.97 13.97 -19.22
N LEU A 62 10.23 15.20 -18.82
CA LEU A 62 10.71 16.26 -19.69
C LEU A 62 11.64 17.20 -18.93
N ASN A 63 12.54 17.86 -19.65
CA ASN A 63 13.50 18.79 -19.06
C ASN A 63 13.24 20.20 -19.56
N PHE A 64 13.36 21.18 -18.67
CA PHE A 64 13.44 22.59 -19.03
C PHE A 64 14.76 23.15 -18.50
N ALA A 65 15.68 23.44 -19.41
CA ALA A 65 17.09 23.68 -19.08
C ALA A 65 17.65 22.52 -18.22
N ASP A 66 18.16 22.82 -17.03
CA ASP A 66 18.72 21.84 -16.10
C ASP A 66 17.68 21.18 -15.16
N ALA A 67 16.40 21.59 -15.22
CA ALA A 67 15.36 21.10 -14.32
C ALA A 67 14.53 19.96 -14.95
N GLU A 68 14.42 18.83 -14.24
CA GLU A 68 13.63 17.67 -14.65
C GLU A 68 12.20 17.76 -14.10
N PHE A 69 11.22 17.69 -14.99
CA PHE A 69 9.79 17.65 -14.67
C PHE A 69 9.19 16.31 -15.08
N THR A 70 8.05 15.99 -14.47
CA THR A 70 7.18 14.91 -14.90
C THR A 70 5.80 15.49 -15.20
N LEU A 71 5.35 15.33 -16.43
CA LEU A 71 3.98 15.61 -16.84
C LEU A 71 3.14 14.36 -16.58
N LYS A 72 1.99 14.54 -15.94
CA LYS A 72 1.04 13.46 -15.66
C LYS A 72 -0.33 13.83 -16.20
N HIS A 73 -1.00 12.88 -16.85
CA HIS A 73 -2.39 13.02 -17.28
C HIS A 73 -3.26 12.03 -16.52
N PHE A 74 -4.34 12.56 -15.95
CA PHE A 74 -5.32 11.80 -15.21
C PHE A 74 -6.65 11.89 -15.93
N LYS A 75 -7.31 10.74 -16.12
CA LYS A 75 -8.63 10.65 -16.77
C LYS A 75 -9.50 9.60 -16.10
N LEU A 76 -10.72 9.97 -15.75
CA LEU A 76 -11.73 9.02 -15.29
C LEU A 76 -12.25 8.18 -16.46
N LYS A 77 -12.14 6.85 -16.36
CA LYS A 77 -12.66 5.93 -17.37
C LYS A 77 -14.12 5.62 -17.07
N LEU A 78 -15.02 6.10 -17.93
CA LEU A 78 -16.44 5.76 -17.90
C LEU A 78 -16.71 4.57 -18.83
N GLU A 79 -17.56 3.64 -18.41
CA GLU A 79 -17.93 2.47 -19.22
C GLU A 79 -18.77 2.89 -20.43
N VAL A 80 -18.52 2.22 -21.57
CA VAL A 80 -19.05 2.61 -22.89
C VAL A 80 -20.55 2.37 -23.01
N GLU A 81 -21.13 1.45 -22.22
CA GLU A 81 -22.57 1.14 -22.23
C GLU A 81 -23.46 2.34 -21.85
N ASP A 82 -22.88 3.35 -21.17
CA ASP A 82 -23.55 4.59 -20.79
C ASP A 82 -23.50 5.69 -21.86
N MET A 83 -22.84 5.46 -23.01
CA MET A 83 -22.75 6.43 -24.12
C MET A 83 -23.95 6.40 -25.07
N ASP A 84 -24.82 5.38 -24.93
CA ASP A 84 -26.01 5.17 -25.76
C ASP A 84 -27.32 5.68 -25.11
N SER A 85 -27.25 6.33 -23.93
CA SER A 85 -28.42 7.04 -23.40
C SER A 85 -28.68 8.29 -24.24
N PRO A 86 -29.94 8.57 -24.67
CA PRO A 86 -30.22 9.72 -25.51
C PRO A 86 -29.68 10.97 -24.83
N LEU A 87 -28.83 11.71 -25.54
CA LEU A 87 -28.49 13.08 -25.21
C LEU A 87 -29.83 13.79 -24.92
N GLU A 88 -29.98 14.37 -23.73
CA GLU A 88 -31.04 15.34 -23.53
C GLU A 88 -30.72 16.51 -24.47
N GLU A 89 -31.36 16.49 -25.63
CA GLU A 89 -31.24 17.47 -26.72
C GLU A 89 -31.57 18.88 -26.21
N ASN A 90 -30.55 19.59 -25.73
CA ASN A 90 -30.53 21.05 -25.67
C ASN A 90 -29.42 21.54 -26.61
N GLU A 91 -29.56 21.19 -27.90
CA GLU A 91 -28.54 21.36 -28.96
C GLU A 91 -28.15 22.82 -29.25
N GLU A 92 -28.86 23.83 -28.74
CA GLU A 92 -28.59 25.24 -29.08
C GLU A 92 -27.59 25.95 -28.13
N SER A 93 -27.16 25.32 -27.03
CA SER A 93 -26.26 25.95 -26.04
C SER A 93 -24.94 25.20 -25.75
N GLU A 94 -24.77 23.99 -26.27
CA GLU A 94 -23.59 23.15 -25.99
C GLU A 94 -22.33 23.53 -26.81
N GLU A 95 -22.46 24.43 -27.80
CA GLU A 95 -21.33 24.82 -28.64
C GLU A 95 -20.22 25.56 -27.86
N GLU A 96 -20.56 26.27 -26.79
CA GLU A 96 -19.61 27.16 -26.08
C GLU A 96 -18.99 26.59 -24.79
N ILE A 97 -19.51 25.48 -24.25
CA ILE A 97 -19.07 24.95 -22.94
C ILE A 97 -18.02 23.84 -23.13
N ILE A 98 -16.94 23.90 -22.34
CA ILE A 98 -15.90 22.84 -22.28
C ILE A 98 -16.22 21.81 -21.18
N GLN A 99 -15.72 20.58 -21.33
CA GLN A 99 -16.00 19.48 -20.41
C GLN A 99 -15.70 19.83 -18.95
N CYS A 100 -14.59 20.52 -18.68
CA CYS A 100 -14.20 20.85 -17.31
C CYS A 100 -15.19 21.82 -16.63
N GLN A 101 -15.87 22.69 -17.39
CA GLN A 101 -16.88 23.61 -16.85
C GLN A 101 -18.16 22.85 -16.49
N LYS A 102 -18.59 21.94 -17.37
CA LYS A 102 -19.73 21.05 -17.12
C LYS A 102 -19.50 20.20 -15.87
N ASP A 103 -18.27 19.75 -15.67
CA ASP A 103 -17.86 18.96 -14.51
C ASP A 103 -17.78 19.80 -13.22
N ALA A 104 -17.11 20.96 -13.28
CA ALA A 104 -16.95 21.84 -12.13
C ALA A 104 -18.27 22.39 -11.57
N LEU A 105 -19.32 22.46 -12.40
CA LEU A 105 -20.66 22.88 -12.01
C LEU A 105 -21.55 21.71 -11.51
N ASN A 106 -21.06 20.48 -11.52
CA ASN A 106 -21.83 19.31 -11.13
C ASN A 106 -21.64 18.98 -9.64
N ALA A 107 -22.67 19.23 -8.83
CA ALA A 107 -22.66 18.96 -7.39
C ALA A 107 -22.75 17.46 -7.01
N SER A 108 -22.98 16.56 -7.98
CA SER A 108 -23.20 15.12 -7.71
C SER A 108 -22.01 14.42 -7.05
N ASN A 109 -20.81 14.98 -7.22
CA ASN A 109 -19.55 14.49 -6.65
C ASN A 109 -18.93 15.46 -5.63
N ASP A 110 -19.73 16.38 -5.08
CA ASP A 110 -19.32 17.21 -3.95
C ASP A 110 -18.85 16.34 -2.80
N PHE A 111 -17.80 16.79 -2.12
CA PHE A 111 -17.26 16.16 -0.92
C PHE A 111 -16.72 14.73 -1.08
N VAL A 112 -16.63 14.21 -2.31
CA VAL A 112 -15.94 12.95 -2.60
C VAL A 112 -14.49 13.02 -2.13
N ARG A 113 -13.97 11.90 -1.64
CA ARG A 113 -12.56 11.72 -1.31
C ARG A 113 -11.97 10.63 -2.19
N LEU A 114 -10.86 10.94 -2.82
CA LEU A 114 -10.09 10.00 -3.61
C LEU A 114 -8.74 9.76 -2.96
N ASP A 115 -8.37 8.49 -2.86
CA ASP A 115 -7.06 8.08 -2.39
C ASP A 115 -6.14 7.94 -3.59
N GLY A 116 -5.16 8.83 -3.69
CA GLY A 116 -4.18 8.83 -4.78
C GLY A 116 -3.45 10.16 -4.85
N ASN A 117 -2.18 10.13 -5.28
CA ASN A 117 -1.40 11.36 -5.41
C ASN A 117 -1.97 12.21 -6.57
N HIS A 118 -2.20 13.50 -6.33
CA HIS A 118 -2.81 14.46 -7.26
C HIS A 118 -4.31 14.26 -7.57
N LEU A 119 -4.92 13.11 -7.23
CA LEU A 119 -6.37 12.92 -7.40
C LEU A 119 -7.21 13.85 -6.52
N GLU A 120 -6.61 14.48 -5.50
CA GLU A 120 -7.27 15.57 -4.79
C GLU A 120 -7.69 16.74 -5.70
N ILE A 121 -7.03 16.96 -6.84
CA ILE A 121 -7.39 18.03 -7.80
C ILE A 121 -8.79 17.80 -8.37
N ALA A 122 -9.12 16.55 -8.69
CA ALA A 122 -10.48 16.18 -9.11
C ALA A 122 -11.51 16.55 -8.04
N CYS A 123 -11.17 16.37 -6.76
CA CYS A 123 -12.05 16.70 -5.64
C CYS A 123 -12.13 18.22 -5.37
N TYR A 124 -11.05 18.97 -5.61
CA TYR A 124 -11.02 20.42 -5.37
C TYR A 124 -11.80 21.21 -6.43
N TYR A 125 -11.73 20.78 -7.69
CA TYR A 125 -12.34 21.49 -8.82
C TYR A 125 -13.50 20.75 -9.47
N GLY A 126 -13.82 19.54 -9.02
CA GLY A 126 -14.92 18.74 -9.55
C GLY A 126 -14.68 18.20 -10.96
N ILE A 127 -13.43 18.11 -11.44
CA ILE A 127 -13.09 17.76 -12.83
C ILE A 127 -12.70 16.29 -13.01
N ARG A 128 -13.11 15.67 -14.13
CA ARG A 128 -12.84 14.24 -14.42
C ARG A 128 -11.54 13.96 -15.18
N GLU A 129 -10.91 14.99 -15.73
CA GLU A 129 -9.72 14.88 -16.58
C GLU A 129 -8.85 16.13 -16.42
N PHE A 130 -7.54 15.94 -16.21
CA PHE A 130 -6.60 17.04 -16.03
C PHE A 130 -5.14 16.59 -16.25
N ILE A 131 -4.27 17.56 -16.50
CA ILE A 131 -2.82 17.37 -16.64
C ILE A 131 -2.11 18.10 -15.50
N VAL A 132 -1.13 17.47 -14.87
CA VAL A 132 -0.29 18.07 -13.83
C VAL A 132 1.18 17.99 -14.24
N LEU A 133 1.83 19.15 -14.30
CA LEU A 133 3.28 19.27 -14.37
C LEU A 133 3.82 19.36 -12.95
N GLN A 134 4.62 18.38 -12.54
CA GLN A 134 5.30 18.39 -11.25
C GLN A 134 6.82 18.40 -11.45
N SER A 135 7.52 19.10 -10.56
CA SER A 135 8.98 19.04 -10.53
C SER A 135 9.46 17.75 -9.90
N SER A 136 10.59 17.23 -10.36
CA SER A 136 11.25 16.10 -9.73
C SER A 136 11.74 16.47 -8.33
N LYS A 137 11.79 15.48 -7.42
CA LYS A 137 11.97 15.64 -5.95
C LYS A 137 13.15 16.52 -5.46
N LYS A 138 14.04 16.98 -6.33
CA LYS A 138 15.21 17.79 -5.96
C LYS A 138 14.94 19.30 -5.95
N ASP A 139 13.96 19.80 -6.71
CA ASP A 139 13.74 21.24 -6.88
C ASP A 139 12.25 21.62 -6.85
N SER A 140 11.71 21.94 -5.67
CA SER A 140 10.34 22.46 -5.54
C SER A 140 10.18 23.81 -6.27
N VAL A 141 9.08 24.00 -6.99
CA VAL A 141 8.80 25.25 -7.72
C VAL A 141 8.20 26.29 -6.76
N MET A 142 9.07 27.10 -6.15
CA MET A 142 8.69 28.14 -5.18
C MET A 142 8.69 29.55 -5.78
N ASP A 143 9.53 29.78 -6.79
CA ASP A 143 9.78 31.12 -7.34
C ASP A 143 8.64 31.57 -8.27
N GLU A 144 8.11 32.77 -8.04
CA GLU A 144 6.96 33.31 -8.80
C GLU A 144 7.26 33.43 -10.30
N THR A 145 8.49 33.80 -10.66
CA THR A 145 8.89 33.92 -12.06
C THR A 145 8.88 32.56 -12.74
N LYS A 146 9.47 31.54 -12.11
CA LYS A 146 9.42 30.15 -12.60
C LYS A 146 7.98 29.65 -12.73
N ILE A 147 7.14 29.89 -11.72
CA ILE A 147 5.71 29.50 -11.76
C ILE A 147 5.02 30.11 -12.98
N ARG A 148 5.17 31.42 -13.20
CA ARG A 148 4.56 32.11 -14.34
C ARG A 148 5.07 31.59 -15.69
N ILE A 149 6.36 31.27 -15.80
CA ILE A 149 6.95 30.69 -17.02
C ILE A 149 6.36 29.30 -17.30
N LEU A 150 6.24 28.43 -16.29
CA LEU A 150 5.68 27.09 -16.48
C LEU A 150 4.19 27.16 -16.84
N LEU A 151 3.42 28.02 -16.17
CA LEU A 151 2.00 28.23 -16.49
C LEU A 151 1.82 28.78 -17.91
N SER A 152 2.63 29.77 -18.33
CA SER A 152 2.55 30.29 -19.70
C SER A 152 2.95 29.24 -20.73
N SER A 153 3.97 28.42 -20.44
CA SER A 153 4.41 27.33 -21.33
C SER A 153 3.30 26.31 -21.54
N LEU A 154 2.64 25.87 -20.47
CA LEU A 154 1.49 24.95 -20.55
C LEU A 154 0.32 25.56 -21.30
N ALA A 155 -0.01 26.84 -21.04
CA ALA A 155 -1.10 27.53 -21.72
C ALA A 155 -0.84 27.68 -23.23
N ILE A 156 0.39 28.00 -23.63
CA ILE A 156 0.79 28.07 -25.04
C ILE A 156 0.71 26.70 -25.69
N ALA A 157 1.30 25.67 -25.07
CA ALA A 157 1.27 24.31 -25.59
C ALA A 157 -0.17 23.78 -25.74
N ALA A 158 -1.03 23.98 -24.73
CA ALA A 158 -2.43 23.58 -24.77
C ALA A 158 -3.20 24.29 -25.89
N THR A 159 -2.95 25.59 -26.08
CA THR A 159 -3.59 26.38 -27.15
C THR A 159 -3.12 25.90 -28.53
N ASN A 160 -1.82 25.68 -28.72
CA ASN A 160 -1.24 25.22 -29.99
C ASN A 160 -1.72 23.81 -30.35
N ALA A 161 -1.85 22.93 -29.35
CA ALA A 161 -2.36 21.58 -29.53
C ALA A 161 -3.89 21.50 -29.67
N ASN A 162 -4.64 22.59 -29.47
CA ASN A 162 -6.11 22.57 -29.31
C ASN A 162 -6.58 21.60 -28.22
N CYS A 163 -5.91 21.65 -27.07
CA CYS A 163 -6.18 20.82 -25.90
C CYS A 163 -6.98 21.61 -24.86
N ASP A 164 -8.28 21.31 -24.77
CA ASP A 164 -9.20 21.94 -23.81
C ASP A 164 -9.13 21.31 -22.39
N VAL A 165 -8.19 20.39 -22.15
CA VAL A 165 -8.01 19.73 -20.85
C VAL A 165 -7.32 20.68 -19.87
N PRO A 166 -7.82 20.83 -18.62
CA PRO A 166 -7.16 21.63 -17.59
C PRO A 166 -5.69 21.24 -17.39
N THR A 167 -4.80 22.22 -17.49
CA THR A 167 -3.37 22.06 -17.26
C THR A 167 -2.97 22.76 -15.97
N LEU A 168 -2.31 22.04 -15.07
CA LEU A 168 -1.91 22.53 -13.75
C LEU A 168 -0.41 22.32 -13.53
N VAL A 169 0.19 23.20 -12.73
CA VAL A 169 1.55 23.07 -12.21
C VAL A 169 1.45 22.83 -10.71
N GLN A 170 2.12 21.79 -10.22
CA GLN A 170 2.35 21.63 -8.78
C GLN A 170 3.40 22.64 -8.34
N ILE A 171 2.98 23.55 -7.46
CA ILE A 171 3.84 24.58 -6.90
C ILE A 171 4.08 24.32 -5.42
N GLN A 172 5.05 25.04 -4.86
CA GLN A 172 5.49 24.89 -3.49
C GLN A 172 6.06 23.48 -3.19
N GLU A 173 6.11 23.11 -1.90
CA GLU A 173 6.55 21.78 -1.49
C GLU A 173 5.48 20.72 -1.81
N PRO A 174 5.85 19.51 -2.27
CA PRO A 174 4.88 18.48 -2.67
C PRO A 174 3.85 18.11 -1.58
N TRP A 175 4.25 18.17 -0.31
CA TRP A 175 3.37 17.86 0.83
C TRP A 175 2.24 18.90 1.02
N GLN A 176 2.40 20.11 0.47
CA GLN A 176 1.40 21.18 0.57
C GLN A 176 0.26 21.03 -0.43
N LYS A 177 0.40 20.14 -1.44
CA LYS A 177 -0.63 19.86 -2.46
C LYS A 177 -1.21 21.13 -3.08
N MET A 178 -0.34 22.08 -3.44
CA MET A 178 -0.72 23.36 -4.02
C MET A 178 -0.56 23.32 -5.54
N TYR A 179 -1.61 23.70 -6.25
CA TYR A 179 -1.66 23.65 -7.70
C TYR A 179 -2.19 24.97 -8.25
N LEU A 180 -1.63 25.42 -9.38
CA LEU A 180 -2.16 26.52 -10.16
C LEU A 180 -2.31 26.05 -11.59
N GLY A 181 -3.33 26.53 -12.30
CA GLY A 181 -3.55 26.06 -13.67
C GLY A 181 -4.57 26.85 -14.45
N THR A 182 -4.71 26.46 -15.72
CA THR A 182 -5.69 27.05 -16.62
C THR A 182 -6.27 25.99 -17.56
N SER A 183 -7.52 26.20 -17.96
CA SER A 183 -8.13 25.53 -19.11
C SER A 183 -8.54 26.61 -20.10
N ILE A 184 -8.13 26.44 -21.36
CA ILE A 184 -8.40 27.38 -22.44
C ILE A 184 -9.08 26.59 -23.55
N GLY A 185 -10.27 27.01 -23.96
CA GLY A 185 -11.03 26.33 -25.00
C GLY A 185 -12.32 27.07 -25.33
N LYS A 186 -12.79 26.93 -26.56
CA LYS A 186 -14.08 27.49 -27.04
C LYS A 186 -14.30 29.00 -26.71
N GLY A 187 -13.23 29.80 -26.70
CA GLY A 187 -13.29 31.23 -26.41
C GLY A 187 -13.38 31.59 -24.93
N VAL A 188 -13.25 30.62 -24.01
CA VAL A 188 -13.26 30.84 -22.56
C VAL A 188 -11.93 30.39 -21.95
N CYS A 189 -11.44 31.15 -20.97
CA CYS A 189 -10.30 30.79 -20.12
C CYS A 189 -10.78 30.62 -18.68
N THR A 190 -10.56 29.44 -18.11
CA THR A 190 -10.87 29.12 -16.71
C THR A 190 -9.57 29.02 -15.92
N HIS A 191 -9.45 29.80 -14.85
CA HIS A 191 -8.30 29.80 -13.96
C HIS A 191 -8.56 28.91 -12.73
N PHE A 192 -7.60 28.04 -12.43
CA PHE A 192 -7.60 27.15 -11.27
C PHE A 192 -6.58 27.68 -10.27
N ASP A 193 -7.04 28.54 -9.36
CA ASP A 193 -6.19 29.17 -8.37
C ASP A 193 -6.39 28.54 -6.98
N MET A 194 -5.28 28.32 -6.27
CA MET A 194 -5.29 27.91 -4.87
C MET A 194 -4.66 28.99 -4.01
N VAL A 195 -5.26 29.22 -2.84
CA VAL A 195 -4.71 30.12 -1.83
C VAL A 195 -4.51 29.33 -0.53
N HIS A 196 -3.27 29.29 -0.05
CA HIS A 196 -2.94 28.66 1.21
C HIS A 196 -2.78 29.74 2.30
N LEU A 197 -3.70 29.75 3.28
CA LEU A 197 -3.68 30.70 4.38
C LEU A 197 -3.21 30.02 5.68
N LYS A 198 -2.16 30.57 6.31
CA LYS A 198 -1.64 30.06 7.59
C LYS A 198 -2.63 30.20 8.74
N LYS A 199 -3.50 31.21 8.68
CA LYS A 199 -4.58 31.46 9.64
C LYS A 199 -5.85 31.78 8.86
N ILE A 200 -6.97 31.23 9.32
CA ILE A 200 -8.27 31.51 8.73
C ILE A 200 -8.66 32.95 9.08
N PRO A 201 -8.86 33.84 8.09
CA PRO A 201 -9.38 35.17 8.36
C PRO A 201 -10.75 35.10 9.04
N PRO A 202 -11.10 36.03 9.96
CA PRO A 202 -12.38 35.96 10.67
C PRO A 202 -13.61 35.88 9.75
N HIS A 203 -13.58 36.59 8.61
CA HIS A 203 -14.65 36.59 7.61
C HIS A 203 -14.70 35.32 6.74
N CYS A 204 -13.75 34.40 6.85
CA CYS A 204 -13.77 33.10 6.14
C CYS A 204 -14.06 31.93 7.09
N LYS A 205 -14.35 32.21 8.36
CA LYS A 205 -14.52 31.16 9.37
C LYS A 205 -15.91 30.51 9.34
N TYR A 206 -16.93 31.27 8.99
CA TYR A 206 -18.34 30.86 9.00
C TYR A 206 -18.96 31.05 7.62
N LEU A 207 -20.04 30.31 7.34
CA LEU A 207 -20.70 30.32 6.04
C LEU A 207 -21.14 31.72 5.60
N THR A 208 -21.67 32.52 6.51
CA THR A 208 -22.13 33.89 6.22
C THR A 208 -21.03 34.74 5.59
N GLY A 209 -19.80 34.63 6.10
CA GLY A 209 -18.67 35.39 5.60
C GLY A 209 -18.12 34.86 4.27
N LEU A 210 -18.11 33.52 4.11
CA LEU A 210 -17.76 32.87 2.83
C LEU A 210 -18.75 33.25 1.72
N LEU A 211 -20.05 33.31 2.03
CA LEU A 211 -21.09 33.76 1.10
C LEU A 211 -20.91 35.21 0.68
N ALA A 212 -20.62 36.10 1.64
CA ALA A 212 -20.35 37.50 1.34
C ALA A 212 -19.14 37.65 0.40
N LEU A 213 -18.06 36.91 0.67
CA LEU A 213 -16.86 36.89 -0.18
C LEU A 213 -17.16 36.35 -1.59
N PHE A 214 -17.95 35.28 -1.70
CA PHE A 214 -18.36 34.70 -2.98
C PHE A 214 -19.18 35.72 -3.80
N LYS A 215 -20.22 36.30 -3.20
CA LYS A 215 -21.07 37.31 -3.85
C LYS A 215 -20.28 38.56 -4.25
N GLN A 216 -19.34 38.99 -3.42
CA GLN A 216 -18.46 40.12 -3.75
C GLN A 216 -17.60 39.80 -4.97
N LYS A 217 -16.92 38.65 -5.01
CA LYS A 217 -16.07 38.27 -6.15
C LYS A 217 -16.84 38.17 -7.46
N VAL A 218 -18.03 37.56 -7.43
CA VAL A 218 -18.87 37.46 -8.62
C VAL A 218 -19.42 38.83 -9.02
N GLY A 219 -19.82 39.66 -8.05
CA GLY A 219 -20.32 41.02 -8.30
C GLY A 219 -19.26 41.95 -8.89
N GLU A 220 -18.04 41.95 -8.35
CA GLU A 220 -16.92 42.75 -8.85
C GLU A 220 -16.43 42.27 -10.22
N GLY A 221 -16.39 40.94 -10.43
CA GLY A 221 -15.88 40.34 -11.67
C GLY A 221 -16.85 40.42 -12.85
N CYS A 222 -18.15 40.21 -12.60
CA CYS A 222 -19.16 40.10 -13.66
C CYS A 222 -20.13 41.28 -13.71
N GLY A 223 -20.15 42.16 -12.70
CA GLY A 223 -21.12 43.26 -12.62
C GLY A 223 -22.56 42.80 -12.33
N ILE A 224 -22.74 41.53 -11.93
CA ILE A 224 -24.04 40.90 -11.70
C ILE A 224 -24.29 40.81 -10.19
N ARG A 225 -25.49 41.20 -9.75
CA ARG A 225 -25.95 40.94 -8.39
C ARG A 225 -26.55 39.54 -8.33
N LEU A 226 -25.93 38.67 -7.53
CA LEU A 226 -26.48 37.33 -7.26
C LEU A 226 -27.66 37.43 -6.30
N ASP A 227 -28.79 36.86 -6.69
CA ASP A 227 -29.98 36.77 -5.83
C ASP A 227 -29.80 35.66 -4.80
N GLN A 228 -29.97 34.40 -5.21
CA GLN A 228 -29.92 33.23 -4.35
C GLN A 228 -28.76 32.31 -4.73
N VAL A 229 -28.01 31.85 -3.72
CA VAL A 229 -26.89 30.92 -3.88
C VAL A 229 -27.26 29.57 -3.26
N MET A 230 -26.93 28.50 -3.99
CA MET A 230 -27.01 27.13 -3.50
C MET A 230 -25.66 26.73 -2.93
N ILE A 231 -25.68 26.02 -1.80
CA ILE A 231 -24.51 25.78 -0.96
C ILE A 231 -24.56 24.35 -0.47
N SER A 232 -23.43 23.66 -0.52
CA SER A 232 -23.22 22.41 0.20
C SER A 232 -22.29 22.67 1.38
N THR A 233 -22.64 22.21 2.59
CA THR A 233 -21.78 22.35 3.78
C THR A 233 -21.52 20.98 4.42
N ARG A 234 -20.27 20.73 4.81
CA ARG A 234 -19.86 19.50 5.51
C ARG A 234 -18.97 19.82 6.69
N PHE A 235 -19.34 19.32 7.87
CA PHE A 235 -18.45 19.29 9.01
C PHE A 235 -17.71 17.96 9.06
N SER A 236 -16.43 18.04 9.41
CA SER A 236 -15.51 16.88 9.48
C SER A 236 -14.97 16.78 10.90
N TYR A 237 -15.28 15.65 11.55
CA TYR A 237 -14.81 15.32 12.89
C TYR A 237 -13.76 14.23 12.78
N LEU A 238 -12.59 14.47 13.36
CA LEU A 238 -11.48 13.53 13.39
C LEU A 238 -11.30 13.01 14.79
N LEU A 239 -11.48 11.71 14.96
CA LEU A 239 -11.13 10.98 16.16
C LEU A 239 -9.78 10.30 15.94
N LYS A 240 -8.76 10.78 16.66
CA LYS A 240 -7.42 10.17 16.70
C LYS A 240 -7.28 9.32 17.96
N ASP A 241 -6.42 8.29 17.89
CA ASP A 241 -5.90 7.57 19.05
C ASP A 241 -7.01 7.04 20.00
N TRP A 242 -8.11 6.54 19.42
CA TRP A 242 -9.28 6.10 20.20
C TRP A 242 -9.13 4.72 20.83
N THR A 243 -8.12 3.96 20.43
CA THR A 243 -7.82 2.60 20.90
C THR A 243 -6.45 2.56 21.56
N SER A 244 -6.37 3.01 22.83
CA SER A 244 -5.31 2.58 23.75
C SER A 244 -5.60 1.22 24.39
N SER A 245 -6.76 0.63 24.05
CA SER A 245 -7.16 -0.71 24.44
C SER A 245 -6.41 -1.72 23.59
N THR A 246 -5.73 -2.67 24.22
CA THR A 246 -5.28 -3.90 23.56
C THR A 246 -6.50 -4.53 22.88
N TRP A 247 -6.40 -4.75 21.57
CA TRP A 247 -7.45 -5.41 20.79
C TRP A 247 -7.83 -6.75 21.45
N THR A 248 -9.07 -7.20 21.32
CA THR A 248 -9.69 -8.27 22.13
C THR A 248 -9.03 -9.65 22.06
N GLN A 249 -7.95 -9.80 21.29
CA GLN A 249 -7.07 -10.94 21.42
C GLN A 249 -5.97 -10.55 22.40
N GLU A 250 -6.01 -11.14 23.59
CA GLU A 250 -4.80 -11.21 24.41
C GLU A 250 -3.69 -11.76 23.50
N PRO A 251 -2.54 -11.06 23.36
CA PRO A 251 -1.40 -11.64 22.67
C PRO A 251 -1.14 -13.01 23.31
N PRO A 252 -0.85 -14.06 22.53
CA PRO A 252 -0.66 -15.40 23.08
C PRO A 252 0.30 -15.29 24.27
N ASP A 253 -0.20 -15.68 25.44
CA ASP A 253 0.51 -15.46 26.70
C ASP A 253 1.88 -16.15 26.59
N PHE A 254 2.96 -15.38 26.49
CA PHE A 254 4.31 -15.92 26.27
C PHE A 254 4.85 -16.66 27.50
N ASP A 255 4.14 -16.64 28.64
CA ASP A 255 4.34 -17.61 29.73
C ASP A 255 4.01 -19.06 29.29
N PHE A 256 3.48 -19.26 28.07
CA PHE A 256 3.37 -20.53 27.33
C PHE A 256 4.64 -21.39 27.35
N MET A 257 5.80 -20.76 27.49
CA MET A 257 7.11 -21.39 27.34
C MET A 257 7.84 -21.57 28.67
N GLN A 258 7.31 -21.05 29.79
CA GLN A 258 7.97 -21.12 31.11
C GLN A 258 7.08 -21.66 32.23
N GLY A 259 5.78 -21.92 32.00
CA GLY A 259 4.87 -22.48 33.00
C GLY A 259 4.44 -23.92 32.70
N GLU A 260 4.23 -24.72 33.75
CA GLU A 260 3.88 -26.16 33.84
C GLU A 260 2.65 -26.65 33.03
N THR A 261 2.10 -25.84 32.13
CA THR A 261 0.91 -26.12 31.31
C THR A 261 1.28 -26.27 29.84
N LEU A 262 2.03 -27.32 29.53
CA LEU A 262 2.02 -27.94 28.19
C LEU A 262 0.64 -28.55 27.93
N GLY A 263 -0.28 -27.67 27.54
CA GLY A 263 -1.54 -28.00 26.88
C GLY A 263 -1.25 -28.32 25.42
N VAL A 264 -1.08 -29.61 25.12
CA VAL A 264 -0.89 -30.16 23.77
C VAL A 264 -2.01 -29.74 22.79
N ALA A 265 -3.12 -29.17 23.28
CA ALA A 265 -4.22 -28.62 22.51
C ALA A 265 -3.92 -27.31 21.74
N GLU A 266 -2.83 -26.60 22.04
CA GLU A 266 -2.54 -25.27 21.47
C GLU A 266 -1.37 -25.23 20.47
N LEU A 267 -0.55 -26.29 20.41
CA LEU A 267 0.51 -26.42 19.41
C LEU A 267 -0.06 -26.51 17.98
N GLY A 268 -1.31 -26.95 17.83
CA GLY A 268 -2.00 -27.08 16.54
C GLY A 268 -2.64 -25.78 16.01
N LYS A 269 -2.42 -24.63 16.66
CA LYS A 269 -2.98 -23.34 16.23
C LYS A 269 -1.86 -22.34 15.97
N LEU A 270 -1.94 -21.64 14.84
CA LEU A 270 -1.10 -20.48 14.56
C LEU A 270 -1.84 -19.20 14.99
N PRO A 271 -1.13 -18.21 15.56
CA PRO A 271 -1.79 -16.99 16.00
C PRO A 271 -2.24 -16.18 14.79
N PHE A 272 -3.47 -15.68 14.80
CA PHE A 272 -4.08 -14.94 13.70
C PHE A 272 -4.77 -13.67 14.20
N GLY A 273 -4.40 -12.52 13.64
CA GLY A 273 -4.94 -11.22 14.02
C GLY A 273 -3.86 -10.13 14.03
N ALA A 274 -4.27 -8.89 14.23
CA ALA A 274 -3.38 -7.78 14.51
C ALA A 274 -3.11 -7.68 16.02
N THR A 275 -1.89 -7.31 16.41
CA THR A 275 -1.51 -7.13 17.83
C THR A 275 -2.17 -5.90 18.46
N PHE A 276 -2.51 -4.91 17.64
CA PHE A 276 -3.20 -3.69 18.01
C PHE A 276 -4.38 -3.47 17.07
N ASP A 277 -5.28 -2.54 17.44
CA ASP A 277 -6.36 -2.13 16.55
C ASP A 277 -5.76 -1.61 15.22
N PRO A 278 -6.12 -2.20 14.07
CA PRO A 278 -5.60 -1.78 12.77
C PRO A 278 -6.19 -0.45 12.29
N ILE A 279 -7.11 0.17 13.05
CA ILE A 279 -7.72 1.47 12.74
C ILE A 279 -6.89 2.60 13.34
N ALA A 280 -6.30 3.45 12.50
CA ALA A 280 -5.53 4.60 12.92
C ALA A 280 -6.40 5.81 13.25
N GLU A 281 -7.37 6.12 12.39
CA GLU A 281 -8.21 7.31 12.51
C GLU A 281 -9.65 7.00 12.10
N LEU A 282 -10.62 7.59 12.81
CA LEU A 282 -12.02 7.57 12.42
C LEU A 282 -12.46 8.99 12.08
N HIS A 283 -12.94 9.17 10.86
CA HIS A 283 -13.45 10.44 10.37
C HIS A 283 -14.97 10.35 10.24
N LEU A 284 -15.69 11.22 10.95
CA LEU A 284 -17.14 11.37 10.84
C LEU A 284 -17.47 12.65 10.08
N PHE A 285 -18.39 12.55 9.13
CA PHE A 285 -18.86 13.68 8.34
C PHE A 285 -20.37 13.87 8.47
N THR A 286 -20.77 15.11 8.72
CA THR A 286 -22.18 15.53 8.71
C THR A 286 -22.35 16.57 7.61
N THR A 287 -23.24 16.30 6.65
CA THR A 287 -23.33 17.04 5.38
C THR A 287 -24.74 17.54 5.13
N TRP A 288 -24.85 18.81 4.74
CA TRP A 288 -26.03 19.48 4.20
C TRP A 288 -25.78 19.77 2.71
N PRO A 289 -26.21 18.88 1.80
CA PRO A 289 -26.00 19.07 0.37
C PRO A 289 -27.02 20.07 -0.19
N GLU A 290 -26.58 20.89 -1.16
CA GLU A 290 -27.45 21.71 -2.02
C GLU A 290 -28.58 22.45 -1.27
N MET A 291 -28.24 23.13 -0.17
CA MET A 291 -29.17 23.99 0.55
C MET A 291 -29.13 25.42 0.00
N SER A 292 -30.28 26.09 0.00
CA SER A 292 -30.33 27.52 -0.26
C SER A 292 -29.69 28.30 0.90
N GLU A 293 -29.00 29.40 0.59
CA GLU A 293 -28.40 30.29 1.60
C GLU A 293 -29.37 30.81 2.67
N ASN A 294 -30.68 30.79 2.42
CA ASN A 294 -31.71 31.24 3.35
C ASN A 294 -32.20 30.14 4.31
N VAL A 295 -31.76 28.89 4.13
CA VAL A 295 -32.25 27.74 4.90
C VAL A 295 -31.56 27.61 6.25
N ALA A 296 -30.26 27.93 6.30
CA ALA A 296 -29.45 27.79 7.50
C ALA A 296 -28.53 29.00 7.65
N VAL A 297 -28.47 29.54 8.85
CA VAL A 297 -27.54 30.61 9.22
C VAL A 297 -26.34 29.99 9.94
N ASP A 298 -25.13 30.33 9.52
CA ASP A 298 -23.90 30.01 10.25
C ASP A 298 -23.00 31.24 10.33
N SER A 299 -22.83 31.72 11.56
CA SER A 299 -22.16 32.97 11.92
C SER A 299 -21.41 32.82 13.24
N GLU A 300 -20.62 33.82 13.61
CA GLU A 300 -19.87 33.79 14.87
C GLU A 300 -20.76 33.72 16.12
N ALA A 301 -21.94 34.33 16.07
CA ALA A 301 -22.84 34.39 17.21
C ALA A 301 -23.83 33.22 17.26
N PHE A 302 -24.12 32.59 16.12
CA PHE A 302 -25.21 31.61 16.00
C PHE A 302 -25.02 30.71 14.78
N THR A 303 -25.38 29.43 14.92
CA THR A 303 -25.34 28.43 13.85
C THR A 303 -26.55 27.48 13.92
N ASP A 304 -27.25 27.31 12.80
CA ASP A 304 -28.32 26.32 12.61
C ASP A 304 -27.75 24.94 12.23
N LEU A 305 -26.46 24.86 11.92
CA LEU A 305 -25.80 23.64 11.42
C LEU A 305 -25.44 22.69 12.58
N GLU A 306 -26.46 22.20 13.28
CA GLU A 306 -26.27 21.20 14.33
C GLU A 306 -25.96 19.83 13.71
N PRO A 307 -24.80 19.21 14.00
CA PRO A 307 -24.40 17.94 13.37
C PRO A 307 -25.44 16.82 13.52
N GLN A 308 -26.18 16.82 14.64
CA GLN A 308 -27.25 15.87 14.94
C GLN A 308 -28.42 15.94 13.96
N LEU A 309 -28.66 17.12 13.37
CA LEU A 309 -29.76 17.40 12.45
C LEU A 309 -29.33 17.30 10.97
N ALA A 310 -28.06 16.95 10.70
CA ALA A 310 -27.57 16.86 9.34
C ALA A 310 -28.26 15.75 8.54
N PRO A 311 -28.68 16.00 7.28
CA PRO A 311 -29.44 15.05 6.48
C PRO A 311 -28.62 13.86 6.00
N LYS A 312 -27.29 14.02 5.85
CA LYS A 312 -26.38 12.96 5.41
C LYS A 312 -25.22 12.79 6.38
N TRP A 313 -25.01 11.55 6.81
CA TRP A 313 -23.89 11.15 7.64
C TRP A 313 -23.03 10.16 6.87
N SER A 314 -21.71 10.32 6.93
CA SER A 314 -20.78 9.34 6.39
C SER A 314 -19.59 9.16 7.33
N VAL A 315 -19.03 7.97 7.35
CA VAL A 315 -17.88 7.61 8.18
C VAL A 315 -16.79 7.06 7.27
N GLN A 316 -15.56 7.48 7.51
CA GLN A 316 -14.37 6.94 6.88
C GLN A 316 -13.43 6.42 7.95
N VAL A 317 -12.95 5.20 7.73
CA VAL A 317 -11.95 4.56 8.57
C VAL A 317 -10.62 4.59 7.84
N LYS A 318 -9.60 5.14 8.48
CA LYS A 318 -8.23 5.10 7.96
C LYS A 318 -7.48 4.00 8.69
N MET A 319 -7.09 2.98 7.95
CA MET A 319 -6.31 1.86 8.49
C MET A 319 -4.85 2.27 8.68
N VAL A 320 -4.17 1.64 9.62
CA VAL A 320 -2.71 1.69 9.77
C VAL A 320 -2.06 1.11 8.51
N SER A 321 -1.02 1.75 7.98
CA SER A 321 -0.38 1.34 6.72
C SER A 321 0.31 -0.02 6.77
N SER A 322 0.78 -0.42 7.96
CA SER A 322 1.48 -1.66 8.20
C SER A 322 1.16 -2.14 9.62
N PRO A 323 -0.04 -2.71 9.86
CA PRO A 323 -0.38 -3.24 11.16
C PRO A 323 0.54 -4.43 11.48
N ALA A 324 0.98 -4.53 12.73
CA ALA A 324 1.70 -5.69 13.20
C ALA A 324 0.71 -6.87 13.31
N CYS A 325 0.89 -7.86 12.44
CA CYS A 325 -0.01 -9.01 12.32
C CYS A 325 0.72 -10.27 12.76
N LEU A 326 0.13 -11.00 13.71
CA LEU A 326 0.73 -12.17 14.34
C LEU A 326 1.12 -13.24 13.29
N LEU A 327 0.18 -13.68 12.44
CA LEU A 327 0.49 -14.67 11.40
C LEU A 327 1.47 -14.16 10.35
N GLY A 328 1.47 -12.85 10.09
CA GLY A 328 2.32 -12.23 9.09
C GLY A 328 3.80 -12.41 9.42
N GLU A 329 4.16 -12.33 10.70
CA GLU A 329 5.53 -12.53 11.16
C GLU A 329 6.00 -13.98 10.97
N TYR A 330 5.15 -14.97 11.32
CA TYR A 330 5.45 -16.39 11.11
C TYR A 330 5.65 -16.73 9.63
N LEU A 331 4.81 -16.18 8.74
CA LEU A 331 4.93 -16.40 7.30
C LEU A 331 6.17 -15.72 6.71
N THR A 332 6.53 -14.54 7.23
CA THR A 332 7.73 -13.81 6.81
C THR A 332 8.99 -14.60 7.18
N ASP A 333 9.06 -15.13 8.41
CA ASP A 333 10.17 -15.98 8.85
C ASP A 333 10.25 -17.28 8.05
N PHE A 334 9.10 -17.89 7.72
CA PHE A 334 9.05 -19.06 6.84
C PHE A 334 9.57 -18.75 5.44
N LEU A 335 9.22 -17.60 4.85
CA LEU A 335 9.76 -17.17 3.56
C LEU A 335 11.28 -16.92 3.62
N HIS A 336 11.77 -16.36 4.73
CA HIS A 336 13.21 -16.20 4.95
C HIS A 336 13.92 -17.55 5.04
N LEU A 337 13.30 -18.54 5.70
CA LEU A 337 13.80 -19.91 5.77
C LEU A 337 13.87 -20.58 4.39
N CYS A 338 12.84 -20.45 3.54
CA CYS A 338 12.86 -21.02 2.19
C CYS A 338 14.01 -20.50 1.31
N ASN A 339 14.50 -19.29 1.61
CA ASN A 339 15.63 -18.68 0.92
C ASN A 339 16.99 -18.95 1.59
N ASN A 340 17.01 -19.65 2.73
CA ASN A 340 18.22 -19.94 3.47
C ASN A 340 18.96 -21.14 2.86
N GLN A 341 20.27 -20.99 2.62
CA GLN A 341 21.12 -22.02 2.02
C GLN A 341 22.05 -22.72 3.03
N LYS A 342 21.94 -22.39 4.32
CA LYS A 342 22.75 -23.01 5.39
C LYS A 342 22.38 -24.47 5.57
N THR A 343 23.40 -25.32 5.76
CA THR A 343 23.18 -26.74 6.03
C THR A 343 22.86 -26.99 7.50
N ILE A 344 22.31 -28.17 7.81
CA ILE A 344 22.06 -28.60 9.21
C ILE A 344 23.37 -28.60 10.02
N VAL A 345 24.49 -28.95 9.39
CA VAL A 345 25.83 -28.94 10.00
C VAL A 345 26.26 -27.51 10.35
N ASP A 346 25.98 -26.54 9.47
CA ASP A 346 26.29 -25.13 9.72
C ASP A 346 25.45 -24.54 10.87
N LEU A 347 24.24 -25.08 11.09
CA LEU A 347 23.28 -24.58 12.08
C LEU A 347 23.42 -25.22 13.46
N LEU A 348 23.77 -26.51 13.53
CA LEU A 348 23.82 -27.29 14.77
C LEU A 348 25.25 -27.71 15.18
N GLY A 349 26.24 -27.50 14.30
CA GLY A 349 27.65 -27.82 14.53
C GLY A 349 28.01 -29.30 14.39
N ASP A 350 29.30 -29.59 14.51
CA ASP A 350 29.89 -30.92 14.28
C ASP A 350 29.42 -32.01 15.28
N ALA A 351 28.78 -31.62 16.39
CA ALA A 351 28.38 -32.52 17.46
C ALA A 351 27.37 -33.60 17.01
N ILE A 352 26.54 -33.30 16.00
CA ILE A 352 25.57 -34.24 15.42
C ILE A 352 26.24 -35.26 14.49
N ILE A 353 27.33 -34.89 13.83
CA ILE A 353 28.10 -35.79 12.95
C ILE A 353 28.75 -36.91 13.79
N TYR A 354 29.22 -36.59 15.00
CA TYR A 354 29.82 -37.58 15.90
C TYR A 354 28.80 -38.57 16.46
N ALA A 355 27.55 -38.16 16.70
CA ALA A 355 26.47 -39.08 17.10
C ALA A 355 26.15 -40.09 15.98
N GLN A 356 26.20 -39.68 14.70
CA GLN A 356 26.03 -40.59 13.56
C GLN A 356 27.16 -41.63 13.41
N GLN A 357 28.38 -41.33 13.88
CA GLN A 357 29.52 -42.23 13.74
C GLN A 357 29.50 -43.42 14.71
N GLU A 358 28.85 -43.30 15.88
CA GLU A 358 28.70 -44.45 16.78
C GLU A 358 27.73 -45.51 16.24
N ASP A 359 26.70 -45.11 15.47
CA ASP A 359 25.73 -46.02 14.85
C ASP A 359 26.11 -46.51 13.44
N GLN A 360 27.11 -45.88 12.79
CA GLN A 360 27.63 -46.30 11.47
C GLN A 360 28.69 -47.41 11.54
N ALA A 361 28.49 -48.41 12.42
CA ALA A 361 29.31 -49.62 12.46
C ALA A 361 29.35 -50.40 11.12
N PHE A 362 28.44 -50.10 10.17
CA PHE A 362 28.42 -50.71 8.83
C PHE A 362 29.55 -50.26 7.90
N SER A 363 30.13 -49.06 8.08
CA SER A 363 31.28 -48.63 7.26
C SER A 363 32.58 -49.38 7.64
N SER A 364 32.64 -49.95 8.85
CA SER A 364 33.78 -50.71 9.35
C SER A 364 33.84 -52.17 8.87
N VAL A 365 32.77 -52.67 8.23
CA VAL A 365 32.67 -54.07 7.80
C VAL A 365 33.72 -54.42 6.73
N PHE A 366 34.06 -53.49 5.84
CA PHE A 366 35.10 -53.72 4.82
C PHE A 366 36.54 -53.61 5.37
N ASN A 367 36.74 -52.86 6.45
CA ASN A 367 38.03 -52.76 7.13
C ASN A 367 38.35 -54.03 7.94
N ILE A 368 37.34 -54.75 8.41
CA ILE A 368 37.51 -56.04 9.12
C ILE A 368 38.04 -57.15 8.20
N PHE A 369 37.80 -57.07 6.88
CA PHE A 369 38.34 -58.03 5.91
C PHE A 369 39.80 -57.78 5.52
N THR A 370 40.34 -56.59 5.81
CA THR A 370 41.68 -56.17 5.35
C THR A 370 42.65 -55.88 6.48
N GLU A 371 42.22 -55.83 7.75
CA GLU A 371 43.11 -55.63 8.88
C GLU A 371 43.94 -56.88 9.22
N SER A 372 45.25 -56.68 9.36
CA SER A 372 46.22 -57.71 9.74
C SER A 372 46.05 -58.14 11.20
N LYS A 373 46.23 -59.44 11.49
CA LYS A 373 46.05 -60.07 12.81
C LYS A 373 47.17 -59.74 13.84
N ILE A 374 47.60 -58.49 13.93
CA ILE A 374 48.55 -58.06 14.97
C ILE A 374 48.00 -56.79 15.65
N PRO A 375 47.60 -56.85 16.93
CA PRO A 375 47.07 -55.68 17.63
C PRO A 375 48.19 -54.67 17.87
N THR A 376 48.06 -53.48 17.31
CA THR A 376 48.98 -52.36 17.56
C THR A 376 48.65 -51.69 18.89
N ILE A 377 49.67 -51.32 19.66
CA ILE A 377 49.59 -50.71 21.00
C ILE A 377 48.64 -49.48 21.05
N SER A 378 48.44 -48.78 19.94
CA SER A 378 47.48 -47.67 19.78
C SER A 378 46.02 -48.05 20.14
N ARG A 379 45.57 -49.28 19.85
CA ARG A 379 44.19 -49.74 20.12
C ARG A 379 43.90 -50.02 21.60
N VAL A 380 44.95 -50.18 22.41
CA VAL A 380 44.81 -50.51 23.85
C VAL A 380 44.77 -49.22 24.69
N VAL A 381 45.31 -48.12 24.19
CA VAL A 381 45.35 -46.83 24.92
C VAL A 381 44.08 -46.01 24.73
N SER A 382 43.34 -46.18 23.62
CA SER A 382 42.07 -45.47 23.38
C SER A 382 40.90 -45.97 24.24
N LYS A 383 40.95 -47.20 24.77
CA LYS A 383 39.91 -47.74 25.68
C LYS A 383 40.00 -47.21 27.12
N ALA A 384 41.06 -46.49 27.49
CA ALA A 384 41.26 -46.00 28.86
C ALA A 384 40.65 -44.62 29.15
N SER A 385 40.11 -43.92 28.14
CA SER A 385 39.58 -42.55 28.28
C SER A 385 38.10 -42.39 27.92
N ALA A 386 37.31 -43.46 27.93
CA ALA A 386 35.85 -43.36 27.81
C ALA A 386 35.23 -43.01 29.17
N LYS A 387 35.27 -41.72 29.54
CA LYS A 387 34.47 -41.18 30.65
C LYS A 387 33.99 -39.76 30.34
N LYS A 388 32.70 -39.68 29.99
CA LYS A 388 31.68 -38.63 30.18
C LYS A 388 30.93 -38.31 28.89
N ASN A 389 29.70 -38.84 28.80
CA ASN A 389 28.63 -38.25 28.00
C ASN A 389 28.50 -36.78 28.40
N LYS A 390 28.86 -35.87 27.49
CA LYS A 390 28.36 -34.50 27.55
C LYS A 390 27.04 -34.52 26.81
N ASN A 391 25.93 -34.34 27.51
CA ASN A 391 24.67 -33.96 26.89
C ASN A 391 24.94 -32.67 26.11
N ILE A 392 24.76 -32.73 24.80
CA ILE A 392 24.87 -31.59 23.92
C ILE A 392 23.53 -30.85 24.07
N GLU A 393 23.50 -29.79 24.87
CA GLU A 393 22.33 -28.90 24.93
C GLU A 393 22.13 -28.28 23.54
N GLY A 394 21.08 -28.72 22.85
CA GLY A 394 20.63 -28.13 21.59
C GLY A 394 19.97 -26.77 21.81
N PRO A 395 19.67 -26.03 20.73
CA PRO A 395 18.97 -24.73 20.80
C PRO A 395 17.60 -24.79 21.49
N ILE A 396 16.94 -25.95 21.51
CA ILE A 396 15.72 -26.22 22.28
C ILE A 396 16.06 -27.13 23.46
N SER A 397 15.56 -26.80 24.65
CA SER A 397 15.69 -27.65 25.85
C SER A 397 14.90 -28.95 25.69
N GLU A 398 15.40 -30.04 26.29
CA GLU A 398 14.75 -31.35 26.23
C GLU A 398 13.30 -31.33 26.77
N GLU A 399 13.02 -30.45 27.74
CA GLU A 399 11.70 -30.24 28.34
C GLU A 399 10.65 -29.75 27.34
N ILE A 400 11.07 -29.02 26.30
CA ILE A 400 10.19 -28.47 25.26
C ILE A 400 10.20 -29.36 24.02
N LEU A 401 11.34 -29.97 23.70
CA LEU A 401 11.50 -30.84 22.53
C LEU A 401 10.66 -32.11 22.63
N LEU A 402 10.62 -32.75 23.80
CA LEU A 402 9.90 -34.01 24.00
C LEU A 402 8.37 -33.88 23.75
N PRO A 403 7.67 -32.86 24.28
CA PRO A 403 6.27 -32.62 23.93
C PRO A 403 6.02 -32.31 22.45
N ILE A 404 6.96 -31.62 21.77
CA ILE A 404 6.86 -31.37 20.32
C ILE A 404 6.89 -32.71 19.56
N LEU A 405 7.81 -33.61 19.93
CA LEU A 405 7.91 -34.94 19.32
C LEU A 405 6.66 -35.78 19.59
N TYR A 406 6.08 -35.72 20.80
CA TYR A 406 4.80 -36.38 21.09
C TYR A 406 3.60 -35.75 20.37
N PHE A 407 3.64 -34.46 20.04
CA PHE A 407 2.62 -33.86 19.19
C PHE A 407 2.72 -34.31 17.72
N LEU A 408 3.94 -34.47 17.20
CA LEU A 408 4.22 -35.00 15.86
C LEU A 408 3.90 -36.49 15.76
N PHE A 409 4.23 -37.23 16.82
CA PHE A 409 4.07 -38.68 16.94
C PHE A 409 3.24 -39.08 18.18
N PRO A 410 1.93 -38.79 18.20
CA PRO A 410 1.01 -39.10 19.31
C PRO A 410 1.08 -40.53 19.84
N ASP A 411 1.36 -41.50 18.97
CA ASP A 411 1.44 -42.93 19.30
C ASP A 411 2.70 -43.34 20.08
N ALA A 412 3.68 -42.43 20.20
CA ALA A 412 4.85 -42.64 21.06
C ALA A 412 4.55 -42.37 22.56
N ASP A 413 3.40 -41.76 22.89
CA ASP A 413 2.96 -41.49 24.26
C ASP A 413 1.73 -42.36 24.62
N GLU A 414 1.84 -43.16 25.69
CA GLU A 414 0.76 -44.01 26.19
C GLU A 414 -0.48 -43.21 26.65
N ASN A 415 -0.30 -41.92 27.02
CA ASN A 415 -1.36 -41.02 27.48
C ASN A 415 -1.51 -39.78 26.57
N SER A 416 -1.44 -39.98 25.25
CA SER A 416 -1.48 -38.88 24.29
C SER A 416 -2.70 -37.96 24.47
N LYS A 417 -2.42 -36.67 24.63
CA LYS A 417 -3.43 -35.61 24.74
C LYS A 417 -3.99 -35.18 23.37
N THR A 418 -3.35 -35.54 22.26
CA THR A 418 -3.76 -35.19 20.88
C THR A 418 -3.62 -36.38 19.92
N PRO A 419 -4.45 -37.43 20.09
CA PRO A 419 -4.44 -38.57 19.18
C PRO A 419 -4.66 -38.13 17.73
N TYR A 420 -4.21 -38.94 16.77
CA TYR A 420 -4.47 -38.69 15.37
C TYR A 420 -5.98 -38.54 15.13
N GLY A 421 -6.38 -37.49 14.42
CA GLY A 421 -7.77 -37.26 14.06
C GLY A 421 -8.29 -38.34 13.09
N ASP A 422 -9.61 -38.54 13.07
CA ASP A 422 -10.22 -39.45 12.10
C ASP A 422 -10.13 -38.82 10.69
N LEU A 423 -9.16 -39.29 9.89
CA LEU A 423 -8.86 -38.84 8.53
C LEU A 423 -10.06 -38.98 7.56
N THR A 424 -11.13 -39.65 7.99
CA THR A 424 -12.37 -39.84 7.21
C THR A 424 -13.32 -38.64 7.25
N ILE A 425 -13.11 -37.66 8.14
CA ILE A 425 -13.97 -36.48 8.31
C ILE A 425 -13.30 -35.24 7.68
N CYS A 426 -12.93 -35.33 6.41
CA CYS A 426 -12.54 -34.16 5.62
C CYS A 426 -13.78 -33.53 4.99
N ASN A 427 -14.55 -32.76 5.75
CA ASN A 427 -15.54 -31.84 5.17
C ASN A 427 -14.81 -30.60 4.61
N VAL A 428 -14.01 -30.80 3.56
CA VAL A 428 -13.41 -29.70 2.81
C VAL A 428 -14.23 -29.54 1.53
N ASP A 429 -14.86 -28.37 1.40
CA ASP A 429 -15.58 -27.99 0.18
C ASP A 429 -14.55 -27.92 -0.96
N GLU A 430 -14.47 -28.97 -1.79
CA GLU A 430 -13.43 -29.12 -2.82
C GLU A 430 -13.39 -27.94 -3.80
N ASP A 431 -14.49 -27.22 -3.94
CA ASP A 431 -14.58 -26.05 -4.81
C ASP A 431 -13.80 -24.82 -4.29
N GLN A 432 -13.55 -24.69 -2.98
CA GLN A 432 -12.81 -23.54 -2.41
C GLN A 432 -11.28 -23.61 -2.60
N TRP A 433 -10.72 -24.79 -2.83
CA TRP A 433 -9.25 -25.01 -2.79
C TRP A 433 -8.66 -25.54 -4.10
N LYS A 434 -9.42 -25.47 -5.20
CA LYS A 434 -8.95 -25.89 -6.54
C LYS A 434 -7.65 -25.16 -6.92
N GLY A 435 -6.59 -25.94 -7.12
CA GLY A 435 -5.27 -25.46 -7.56
C GLY A 435 -4.23 -25.28 -6.44
N VAL A 436 -4.59 -25.46 -5.17
CA VAL A 436 -3.66 -25.37 -4.04
C VAL A 436 -3.30 -26.77 -3.56
N LYS A 437 -1.99 -27.07 -3.46
CA LYS A 437 -1.52 -28.28 -2.79
C LYS A 437 -1.67 -28.08 -1.28
N THR A 438 -2.64 -28.77 -0.68
CA THR A 438 -2.89 -28.75 0.77
C THR A 438 -2.76 -30.16 1.37
N CYS A 439 -2.74 -30.25 2.70
CA CYS A 439 -2.71 -31.50 3.45
C CYS A 439 -3.94 -31.61 4.35
N VAL A 440 -4.28 -32.84 4.74
CA VAL A 440 -5.40 -33.10 5.65
C VAL A 440 -5.06 -32.53 7.03
N MET A 441 -6.04 -31.88 7.67
CA MET A 441 -5.93 -31.42 9.06
C MET A 441 -5.54 -32.60 9.96
N ASP A 442 -4.70 -32.36 10.97
CA ASP A 442 -4.16 -33.40 11.86
C ASP A 442 -3.26 -34.47 11.24
N SER A 443 -3.02 -34.46 9.91
CA SER A 443 -2.01 -35.32 9.28
C SER A 443 -0.59 -34.99 9.79
N LEU A 444 0.35 -35.94 9.64
CA LEU A 444 1.75 -35.71 10.02
C LEU A 444 2.34 -34.47 9.34
N VAL A 445 2.03 -34.25 8.06
CA VAL A 445 2.52 -33.10 7.29
C VAL A 445 1.95 -31.79 7.83
N TRP A 446 0.67 -31.77 8.20
CA TRP A 446 0.03 -30.61 8.82
C TRP A 446 0.66 -30.28 10.18
N ARG A 447 0.83 -31.30 11.04
CA ARG A 447 1.45 -31.15 12.37
C ARG A 447 2.89 -30.65 12.26
N LEU A 448 3.66 -31.20 11.33
CA LEU A 448 5.02 -30.79 11.06
C LEU A 448 5.10 -29.34 10.56
N ALA A 449 4.19 -28.93 9.68
CA ALA A 449 4.16 -27.55 9.18
C ALA A 449 3.91 -26.53 10.31
N ILE A 450 3.00 -26.83 11.23
CA ILE A 450 2.69 -25.95 12.35
C ILE A 450 3.83 -25.90 13.37
N VAL A 451 4.37 -27.07 13.74
CA VAL A 451 5.55 -27.15 14.61
C VAL A 451 6.71 -26.39 13.99
N ALA A 452 6.97 -26.57 12.69
CA ALA A 452 8.06 -25.88 12.01
C ALA A 452 7.90 -24.34 12.07
N ALA A 453 6.68 -23.83 11.92
CA ALA A 453 6.39 -22.41 12.05
C ALA A 453 6.64 -21.90 13.48
N HIS A 454 6.13 -22.61 14.50
CA HIS A 454 6.39 -22.28 15.91
C HIS A 454 7.87 -22.34 16.28
N CYS A 455 8.58 -23.36 15.80
CA CYS A 455 10.01 -23.52 16.06
C CYS A 455 10.84 -22.38 15.46
N THR A 456 10.48 -21.98 14.24
CA THR A 456 11.19 -20.91 13.53
C THR A 456 10.96 -19.56 14.20
N HIS A 457 9.74 -19.26 14.65
CA HIS A 457 9.44 -17.94 15.20
C HIS A 457 9.74 -17.81 16.72
N ASN A 458 9.38 -18.81 17.55
CA ASN A 458 9.39 -18.67 19.02
C ASN A 458 10.54 -19.36 19.77
N LEU A 459 11.10 -20.44 19.21
CA LEU A 459 11.93 -21.38 19.97
C LEU A 459 13.45 -21.28 19.71
N GLY A 460 13.88 -20.40 18.81
CA GLY A 460 15.30 -20.23 18.49
C GLY A 460 15.63 -20.19 16.99
N GLY A 461 14.65 -19.91 16.13
CA GLY A 461 14.93 -19.64 14.73
C GLY A 461 15.25 -20.88 13.91
N THR A 462 16.07 -20.67 12.88
CA THR A 462 16.50 -21.73 11.95
C THR A 462 17.26 -22.88 12.63
N ALA A 463 17.96 -22.63 13.74
CA ALA A 463 18.67 -23.66 14.50
C ALA A 463 17.71 -24.57 15.27
N ALA A 464 16.68 -23.99 15.90
CA ALA A 464 15.62 -24.73 16.58
C ALA A 464 14.87 -25.66 15.61
N LEU A 465 14.50 -25.13 14.44
CA LEU A 465 13.91 -25.94 13.38
C LEU A 465 14.84 -27.07 12.91
N ALA A 466 16.15 -26.79 12.75
CA ALA A 466 17.10 -27.80 12.32
C ALA A 466 17.20 -28.95 13.34
N GLN A 467 17.16 -28.65 14.64
CA GLN A 467 17.15 -29.68 15.69
C GLN A 467 15.88 -30.53 15.62
N VAL A 468 14.71 -29.91 15.50
CA VAL A 468 13.43 -30.65 15.36
C VAL A 468 13.41 -31.49 14.09
N TRP A 469 13.91 -30.96 12.98
CA TRP A 469 14.01 -31.69 11.72
C TRP A 469 14.95 -32.90 11.84
N TYR A 470 16.08 -32.74 12.55
CA TYR A 470 17.01 -33.83 12.80
C TYR A 470 16.34 -34.96 13.61
N GLU A 471 15.69 -34.65 14.73
CA GLU A 471 14.99 -35.64 15.55
C GLU A 471 13.81 -36.28 14.82
N PHE A 472 13.05 -35.49 14.06
CA PHE A 472 11.96 -35.98 13.21
C PHE A 472 12.46 -37.04 12.22
N VAL A 473 13.58 -36.79 11.54
CA VAL A 473 14.16 -37.75 10.58
C VAL A 473 14.66 -39.02 11.29
N GLN A 474 15.23 -38.89 12.49
CA GLN A 474 15.68 -40.04 13.28
C GLN A 474 14.49 -40.91 13.73
N GLU A 475 13.40 -40.31 14.19
CA GLU A 475 12.19 -41.03 14.58
C GLU A 475 11.52 -41.71 13.37
N VAL A 476 11.42 -41.02 12.23
CA VAL A 476 10.92 -41.64 10.98
C VAL A 476 11.79 -42.83 10.58
N ARG A 477 13.12 -42.71 10.69
CA ARG A 477 14.05 -43.81 10.41
C ARG A 477 13.86 -44.98 11.38
N PHE A 478 13.73 -44.71 12.67
CA PHE A 478 13.47 -45.71 13.70
C PHE A 478 12.17 -46.49 13.41
N ARG A 479 11.10 -45.78 13.06
CA ARG A 479 9.82 -46.38 12.68
C ARG A 479 9.92 -47.22 11.42
N TRP A 480 10.64 -46.73 10.42
CA TRP A 480 10.91 -47.49 9.19
C TRP A 480 11.68 -48.78 9.47
N GLU A 481 12.77 -48.72 10.24
CA GLU A 481 13.57 -49.90 10.59
C GLU A 481 12.79 -50.93 11.41
N ARG A 482 11.77 -50.49 12.18
CA ARG A 482 10.92 -51.35 13.02
C ARG A 482 9.57 -51.71 12.41
N ASN A 483 9.26 -51.29 11.19
CA ASN A 483 7.95 -51.45 10.54
C ASN A 483 6.78 -50.90 11.37
N ILE A 484 6.99 -49.79 12.07
CA ILE A 484 5.93 -49.05 12.75
C ILE A 484 5.22 -48.19 11.71
N LEU A 485 3.90 -48.32 11.62
CA LEU A 485 3.10 -47.53 10.70
C LEU A 485 3.07 -46.07 11.15
N ILE A 486 3.32 -45.16 10.20
CA ILE A 486 3.14 -43.73 10.40
C ILE A 486 1.73 -43.40 9.94
N PRO A 487 0.81 -43.00 10.83
CA PRO A 487 -0.52 -42.60 10.43
C PRO A 487 -0.45 -41.24 9.72
N GLY A 488 -1.05 -41.20 8.54
CA GLY A 488 -1.03 -40.07 7.62
C GLY A 488 -2.04 -40.25 6.51
#